data_AF-A0A402A2E3-F1
#
_entry.id   AF-A0A402A2E3-F1
#
_cell.length_a   1.000
_cell.length_b   1.000
_cell.length_c   1.000
_cell.angle_alpha   90.00
_cell.angle_beta   90.00
_cell.angle_gamma   90.00
#
_symmetry.space_group_name_H-M   'P 1'
#
loop_
_entity.id
_entity.type
_entity.pdbx_description
1 polymer ?
#
loop_
_entity_poly.entity_id
_entity_poly.type
_entity_poly.pdbx_seq_one_letter_code
_entity_poly.pdbx_strand_id
1 'polypeptide(L)'
;MPDLLGAIHVSNFLGLLLFLVLWIVLCECARVGVMLLRREPLLGWAVSPFGVTALFLYEPSLLTLWLSVLVPACVSTGILAVALLSPFTPITFPAYPVGQWIVFLCAVLLSISGDLIHTLRDLRYPLWGEARVLRTMQALRSSWATIHFTPFGHSYVQDHFGSNPTELLQTM
;
A
#
# COMPACT_ATOMS: atom_id res chain seq x y z
N MET A 1 14.04 7.91 -40.52
CA MET A 1 14.26 7.63 -39.09
C MET A 1 14.95 8.86 -38.51
N PRO A 2 14.20 9.77 -37.88
CA PRO A 2 13.94 9.65 -36.44
C PRO A 2 12.60 10.30 -36.00
N ASP A 3 11.53 9.52 -35.82
CA ASP A 3 10.29 10.00 -35.14
C ASP A 3 9.89 9.11 -33.95
N LEU A 4 10.73 8.15 -33.59
CA LEU A 4 10.50 7.22 -32.47
C LEU A 4 10.63 7.87 -31.08
N LEU A 5 10.98 9.16 -31.03
CA LEU A 5 11.07 9.97 -29.81
C LEU A 5 10.07 11.13 -29.85
N GLY A 6 8.85 10.89 -30.36
CA GLY A 6 7.70 11.69 -29.97
C GLY A 6 7.54 11.57 -28.45
N ALA A 7 8.23 12.46 -27.73
CA ALA A 7 8.47 12.29 -26.31
C ALA A 7 7.13 12.22 -25.56
N ILE A 8 7.08 11.37 -24.54
CA ILE A 8 5.96 11.35 -23.59
C ILE A 8 5.93 12.72 -22.95
N HIS A 9 4.86 13.49 -23.17
CA HIS A 9 4.71 14.81 -22.57
C HIS A 9 3.66 14.75 -21.47
N VAL A 10 3.98 15.36 -20.33
CA VAL A 10 3.01 15.60 -19.27
C VAL A 10 2.18 16.81 -19.71
N SER A 11 0.94 16.57 -20.09
CA SER A 11 0.04 17.64 -20.57
C SER A 11 -0.43 18.52 -19.41
N ASN A 12 -0.61 17.93 -18.23
CA ASN A 12 -1.07 18.62 -17.04
C ASN A 12 -0.40 18.08 -15.77
N PHE A 13 0.67 18.76 -15.33
CA PHE A 13 1.43 18.37 -14.13
C PHE A 13 0.58 18.41 -12.86
N LEU A 14 -0.31 19.41 -12.72
CA LEU A 14 -1.22 19.51 -11.58
C LEU A 14 -2.21 18.34 -11.57
N GLY A 15 -2.74 17.98 -12.74
CA GLY A 15 -3.61 16.81 -12.91
C GLY A 15 -2.90 15.50 -12.58
N LEU A 16 -1.63 15.35 -12.98
CA LEU A 16 -0.80 14.19 -12.64
C LEU A 16 -0.56 14.09 -11.14
N LEU A 17 -0.23 15.19 -10.47
CA LEU A 17 0.01 15.23 -9.03
C LEU A 17 -1.27 14.90 -8.25
N LEU A 18 -2.40 15.51 -8.62
CA LEU A 18 -3.70 15.23 -8.00
C LEU A 18 -4.09 13.77 -8.21
N PHE A 19 -3.85 13.23 -9.40
CA PHE A 19 -4.08 11.83 -9.70
C PHE A 19 -3.22 10.90 -8.84
N LEU A 20 -1.93 11.19 -8.68
CA LEU A 20 -1.02 10.38 -7.88
C LEU A 20 -1.43 10.38 -6.41
N VAL A 21 -1.78 11.55 -5.86
CA VAL A 21 -2.32 11.66 -4.50
C VAL A 21 -3.61 10.86 -4.36
N LEU A 22 -4.55 11.04 -5.29
CA LEU A 22 -5.83 10.33 -5.28
C LEU A 22 -5.64 8.80 -5.38
N TRP A 23 -4.70 8.36 -6.20
CA TRP A 23 -4.35 6.95 -6.36
C TRP A 23 -3.85 6.34 -5.05
N ILE A 24 -2.88 6.99 -4.40
CA ILE A 24 -2.36 6.53 -3.09
C ILE A 24 -3.49 6.48 -2.06
N VAL A 25 -4.29 7.54 -1.96
CA VAL A 25 -5.40 7.63 -0.99
C VAL A 25 -6.43 6.52 -1.22
N LEU A 26 -6.86 6.29 -2.46
CA LEU A 26 -7.82 5.22 -2.78
C LEU A 26 -7.27 3.83 -2.50
N CYS A 27 -6.00 3.57 -2.82
CA CYS A 27 -5.36 2.30 -2.49
C CYS A 27 -5.29 2.07 -0.98
N GLU A 28 -4.94 3.09 -0.18
CA GLU A 28 -4.96 2.97 1.29
C GLU A 28 -6.38 2.84 1.84
N CYS A 29 -7.36 3.58 1.32
CA CYS A 29 -8.76 3.41 1.70
C CYS A 29 -9.26 2.00 1.39
N ALA A 30 -8.84 1.41 0.28
CA ALA A 30 -9.17 0.03 -0.07
C ALA A 30 -8.56 -0.97 0.92
N ARG A 31 -7.28 -0.79 1.29
CA ARG A 31 -6.62 -1.61 2.32
C ARG A 31 -7.33 -1.51 3.67
N VAL A 32 -7.56 -0.29 4.15
CA VAL A 32 -8.26 -0.05 5.41
C VAL A 32 -9.67 -0.62 5.34
N GLY A 33 -10.37 -0.45 4.22
CA GLY A 33 -11.71 -1.00 4.01
C GLY A 33 -11.78 -2.52 4.16
N VAL A 34 -10.82 -3.26 3.58
CA VAL A 34 -10.73 -4.72 3.74
C VAL A 34 -10.56 -5.11 5.21
N MET A 35 -9.72 -4.38 5.95
CA MET A 35 -9.44 -4.65 7.37
C MET A 35 -10.62 -4.26 8.27
N LEU A 36 -11.31 -3.16 7.94
CA LEU A 36 -12.48 -2.68 8.69
C LEU A 36 -13.69 -3.61 8.51
N LEU A 37 -13.84 -4.21 7.32
CA LEU A 37 -14.87 -5.21 7.04
C LEU A 37 -14.71 -6.48 7.90
N ARG A 38 -13.48 -6.74 8.39
CA ARG A 38 -13.12 -7.89 9.22
C ARG A 38 -13.31 -7.65 10.72
N ARG A 39 -13.56 -6.39 11.14
CA ARG A 39 -13.66 -5.98 12.55
C ARG A 39 -12.43 -6.32 13.40
N GLU A 40 -11.26 -6.37 12.78
CA GLU A 40 -10.03 -6.66 13.49
C GLU A 40 -9.59 -5.45 14.31
N PRO A 41 -9.09 -5.66 15.56
CA PRO A 41 -8.76 -4.54 16.42
C PRO A 41 -7.50 -3.84 15.90
N LEU A 42 -7.64 -2.54 15.66
CA LEU A 42 -6.59 -1.65 15.20
C LEU A 42 -5.64 -1.34 16.37
N LEU A 43 -4.39 -1.78 16.27
CA LEU A 43 -3.33 -1.46 17.22
C LEU A 43 -2.81 -0.04 17.03
N GLY A 44 -2.77 0.44 15.79
CA GLY A 44 -2.21 1.75 15.48
C GLY A 44 -2.16 2.04 14.00
N TRP A 45 -1.68 3.22 13.64
CA TRP A 45 -1.29 3.55 12.28
C TRP A 45 0.10 4.17 12.29
N ALA A 46 0.86 3.95 11.23
CA ALA A 46 2.14 4.59 11.02
C ALA A 46 2.07 5.46 9.79
N VAL A 47 2.64 6.65 9.89
CA VAL A 47 2.76 7.60 8.79
C VAL A 47 4.19 7.55 8.29
N SER A 48 4.38 7.13 7.06
CA SER A 48 5.67 7.08 6.38
C SER A 48 5.67 8.07 5.21
N PRO A 49 6.84 8.51 4.72
CA PRO A 49 6.90 9.35 3.51
C PRO A 49 6.31 8.67 2.27
N PHE A 50 6.15 7.34 2.29
CA PHE A 50 5.59 6.56 1.20
C PHE A 50 4.09 6.22 1.39
N GLY A 51 3.47 6.61 2.50
CA GLY A 51 2.05 6.36 2.78
C GLY A 51 1.73 6.09 4.24
N VAL A 52 0.43 5.86 4.51
CA VAL A 52 -0.07 5.51 5.83
C VAL A 52 -0.29 4.00 5.90
N THR A 53 0.32 3.34 6.87
CA THR A 53 0.17 1.89 7.06
C THR A 53 -0.52 1.64 8.40
N ALA A 54 -1.65 0.95 8.37
CA ALA A 54 -2.37 0.57 9.58
C ALA A 54 -1.85 -0.77 10.15
N LEU A 55 -1.68 -0.82 11.47
CA LEU A 55 -1.28 -2.00 12.25
C LEU A 55 -2.54 -2.65 12.83
N PHE A 56 -2.87 -3.85 12.36
CA PHE A 56 -4.00 -4.65 12.84
C PHE A 56 -3.50 -5.91 13.53
N LEU A 57 -4.20 -6.33 14.59
CA LEU A 57 -4.02 -7.66 15.17
C LEU A 57 -4.93 -8.62 14.40
N TYR A 58 -4.33 -9.44 13.52
CA TYR A 58 -5.10 -10.37 12.72
C TYR A 58 -4.41 -11.69 12.48
N GLU A 59 -5.24 -12.73 12.34
CA GLU A 59 -4.79 -14.07 12.03
C GLU A 59 -4.67 -14.25 10.50
N PRO A 60 -3.52 -14.71 9.98
CA PRO A 60 -3.36 -14.92 8.55
C PRO A 60 -4.25 -16.04 8.03
N SER A 61 -5.43 -15.69 7.52
CA SER A 61 -6.24 -16.60 6.71
C SER A 61 -5.85 -16.47 5.22
N LEU A 62 -5.92 -17.56 4.47
CA LEU A 62 -5.68 -17.53 3.02
C LEU A 62 -6.61 -16.50 2.33
N LEU A 63 -7.86 -16.43 2.75
CA LEU A 63 -8.86 -15.53 2.20
C LEU A 63 -8.49 -14.06 2.47
N THR A 64 -8.06 -13.72 3.70
CA THR A 64 -7.60 -12.35 4.04
C THR A 64 -6.37 -11.95 3.26
N LEU A 65 -5.42 -12.86 3.10
CA LEU A 65 -4.21 -12.61 2.33
C LEU A 65 -4.53 -12.31 0.87
N TRP A 66 -5.40 -13.10 0.24
CA TRP A 66 -5.81 -12.84 -1.15
C TRP A 66 -6.62 -11.56 -1.30
N LEU A 67 -7.55 -11.27 -0.40
CA LEU A 67 -8.32 -10.01 -0.42
C LEU A 67 -7.40 -8.78 -0.26
N SER A 68 -6.39 -8.87 0.59
CA SER A 68 -5.42 -7.79 0.82
C SER A 68 -4.59 -7.45 -0.42
N VAL A 69 -4.43 -8.38 -1.35
CA VAL A 69 -3.76 -8.16 -2.64
C VAL A 69 -4.76 -7.77 -3.72
N LEU A 70 -5.86 -8.52 -3.85
CA LEU A 70 -6.81 -8.37 -4.96
C LEU A 70 -7.56 -7.04 -4.91
N VAL A 71 -8.00 -6.60 -3.72
CA VAL A 71 -8.82 -5.39 -3.62
C VAL A 71 -8.02 -4.13 -3.96
N PRO A 72 -6.83 -3.89 -3.37
CA PRO A 72 -5.97 -2.78 -3.78
C PRO A 72 -5.49 -2.90 -5.23
N ALA A 73 -5.21 -4.11 -5.72
CA ALA A 73 -4.84 -4.35 -7.12
C ALA A 73 -5.97 -3.95 -8.09
N CYS A 74 -7.21 -4.33 -7.81
CA CYS A 74 -8.36 -3.94 -8.62
C CYS A 74 -8.58 -2.42 -8.63
N VAL A 75 -8.46 -1.78 -7.46
CA VAL A 75 -8.59 -0.33 -7.32
C VAL A 75 -7.47 0.39 -8.08
N SER A 76 -6.22 -0.04 -7.91
CA SER A 76 -5.06 0.50 -8.62
C SER A 76 -5.19 0.33 -10.14
N THR A 77 -5.58 -0.87 -10.59
CA THR A 77 -5.79 -1.16 -12.02
C THR A 77 -6.91 -0.29 -12.61
N GLY A 78 -8.01 -0.10 -11.89
CA GLY A 78 -9.11 0.77 -12.32
C GLY A 78 -8.68 2.23 -12.43
N ILE A 79 -7.95 2.73 -11.44
CA ILE A 79 -7.42 4.10 -11.41
C ILE A 79 -6.42 4.32 -12.55
N LEU A 80 -5.46 3.40 -12.73
CA LEU A 80 -4.52 3.43 -13.85
C LEU A 80 -5.23 3.32 -15.21
N ALA A 81 -6.28 2.51 -15.30
CA ALA A 81 -7.05 2.41 -16.54
C ALA A 81 -7.73 3.73 -16.87
N VAL A 82 -8.33 4.41 -15.88
CA VAL A 82 -8.88 5.75 -16.08
C VAL A 82 -7.78 6.76 -16.42
N ALA A 83 -6.64 6.77 -15.75
CA ALA A 83 -5.57 7.73 -16.04
C ALA A 83 -4.91 7.55 -17.40
N LEU A 84 -4.78 6.32 -17.89
CA LEU A 84 -4.06 6.04 -19.12
C LEU A 84 -4.99 5.88 -20.32
N LEU A 85 -6.23 5.42 -20.17
CA LEU A 85 -7.14 5.10 -21.29
C LEU A 85 -8.33 6.08 -21.44
N SER A 86 -8.57 6.97 -20.46
CA SER A 86 -9.66 7.96 -20.52
C SER A 86 -9.24 9.23 -21.26
N PRO A 87 -10.16 9.99 -21.88
CA PRO A 87 -9.84 11.31 -22.44
C PRO A 87 -9.29 12.34 -21.43
N PHE A 88 -9.40 12.08 -20.12
CA PHE A 88 -8.83 12.92 -19.06
C PHE A 88 -7.37 12.59 -18.72
N THR A 89 -6.62 11.92 -19.60
CA THR A 89 -5.24 11.53 -19.31
C THR A 89 -4.34 12.76 -19.05
N PRO A 90 -3.60 12.80 -17.93
CA PRO A 90 -2.60 13.84 -17.68
C PRO A 90 -1.31 13.63 -18.48
N ILE A 91 -1.21 12.50 -19.19
CA ILE A 91 -0.07 12.08 -20.01
C ILE A 91 -0.56 11.90 -21.45
N THR A 92 0.11 12.56 -22.40
CA THR A 92 -0.14 12.35 -23.82
C THR A 92 0.86 11.32 -24.35
N PHE A 93 0.31 10.22 -24.87
CA PHE A 93 1.11 9.21 -25.54
C PHE A 93 1.13 9.48 -27.06
N PRO A 94 2.28 9.27 -27.73
CA PRO A 94 2.29 9.21 -29.19
C PRO A 94 1.36 8.09 -29.69
N ALA A 95 0.89 8.17 -30.93
CA ALA A 95 -0.19 7.35 -31.52
C ALA A 95 0.09 5.84 -31.70
N TYR A 96 0.86 5.23 -30.79
CA TYR A 96 1.19 3.82 -30.75
C TYR A 96 0.44 3.15 -29.60
N PRO A 97 -0.72 2.50 -29.87
CA PRO A 97 -1.54 1.87 -28.83
C PRO A 97 -0.79 0.77 -28.06
N VAL A 98 0.20 0.12 -28.70
CA VAL A 98 1.03 -0.91 -28.06
C VAL A 98 1.88 -0.33 -26.92
N GLY A 99 2.45 0.87 -27.09
CA GLY A 99 3.27 1.50 -26.05
C GLY A 99 2.46 1.85 -24.80
N GLN A 100 1.24 2.32 -24.98
CA GLN A 100 0.30 2.62 -23.89
C GLN A 100 -0.05 1.37 -23.08
N TRP A 101 -0.29 0.23 -23.75
CA TRP A 101 -0.51 -1.06 -23.09
C TRP A 101 0.70 -1.54 -22.30
N ILE A 102 1.92 -1.39 -22.83
CA ILE A 102 3.15 -1.78 -22.13
C ILE A 102 3.30 -0.94 -20.86
N VAL A 103 3.14 0.39 -20.95
CA VAL A 103 3.25 1.28 -19.79
C VAL A 103 2.18 0.96 -18.75
N PHE A 104 0.94 0.72 -19.17
CA PHE A 104 -0.14 0.29 -18.28
C PHE A 104 0.21 -1.02 -17.56
N LEU A 105 0.66 -2.04 -18.29
CA LEU A 105 0.98 -3.35 -17.75
C LEU A 105 2.16 -3.27 -16.77
N CYS A 106 3.19 -2.47 -17.09
CA CYS A 106 4.29 -2.19 -16.17
C CYS A 106 3.83 -1.46 -14.90
N ALA A 107 2.95 -0.45 -15.01
CA ALA A 107 2.44 0.28 -13.85
C ALA A 107 1.60 -0.61 -12.94
N VAL A 108 0.75 -1.47 -13.51
CA VAL A 108 -0.05 -2.46 -12.77
C VAL A 108 0.87 -3.47 -12.07
N LEU A 109 1.86 -4.03 -12.77
CA LEU A 109 2.82 -4.96 -12.19
C LEU A 109 3.60 -4.34 -11.01
N LEU A 110 4.10 -3.11 -11.18
CA LEU A 110 4.80 -2.39 -10.12
C LEU A 110 3.89 -2.17 -8.91
N SER A 111 2.64 -1.77 -9.14
CA SER A 111 1.67 -1.53 -8.07
C SER A 111 1.35 -2.79 -7.27
N ILE A 112 1.30 -3.96 -7.91
CA ILE A 112 0.93 -5.23 -7.25
C ILE A 112 2.15 -5.92 -6.62
N SER A 113 3.35 -5.67 -7.14
CA SER A 113 4.57 -6.38 -6.74
C SER A 113 4.86 -6.33 -5.24
N GLY A 114 4.70 -5.16 -4.61
CA GLY A 114 4.91 -4.98 -3.17
C GLY A 114 3.99 -5.87 -2.34
N ASP A 115 2.69 -5.78 -2.61
CA ASP A 115 1.67 -6.55 -1.90
C ASP A 115 1.86 -8.06 -2.12
N LEU A 116 2.20 -8.47 -3.35
CA LEU A 116 2.46 -9.86 -3.69
C LEU A 116 3.66 -10.42 -2.91
N ILE A 117 4.75 -9.68 -2.82
CA ILE A 117 5.95 -10.11 -2.08
C ILE A 117 5.63 -10.26 -0.59
N HIS A 118 4.90 -9.32 0.00
CA HIS A 118 4.48 -9.38 1.40
C HIS A 118 3.59 -10.61 1.66
N THR A 119 2.59 -10.85 0.81
CA THR A 119 1.69 -11.99 0.92
C THR A 119 2.41 -13.32 0.71
N LEU A 120 3.31 -13.42 -0.27
CA LEU A 120 4.11 -14.63 -0.50
C LEU A 120 5.03 -14.94 0.70
N ARG A 121 5.60 -13.90 1.30
CA ARG A 121 6.44 -14.08 2.50
C ARG A 121 5.62 -14.54 3.69
N ASP A 122 4.40 -14.03 3.86
CA ASP A 122 3.50 -14.41 4.94
C ASP A 122 2.87 -15.80 4.72
N LEU A 123 2.70 -16.23 3.48
CA LEU A 123 2.37 -17.61 3.12
C LEU A 123 3.50 -18.58 3.48
N ARG A 124 4.76 -18.19 3.21
CA ARG A 124 5.92 -19.05 3.44
C ARG A 124 6.33 -19.11 4.92
N TYR A 125 6.16 -18.01 5.65
CA TYR A 125 6.49 -17.89 7.07
C TYR A 125 5.32 -17.24 7.81
N PRO A 126 4.26 -18.02 8.13
CA PRO A 126 3.09 -17.50 8.83
C PRO A 126 3.50 -17.11 10.25
N LEU A 127 3.70 -15.81 10.47
CA LEU A 127 3.84 -15.22 11.79
C LEU A 127 2.47 -14.81 12.29
N TRP A 128 2.17 -15.09 13.55
CA TRP A 128 0.91 -14.74 14.21
C TRP A 128 1.16 -13.94 15.49
N GLY A 129 0.11 -13.26 15.98
CA GLY A 129 0.11 -12.55 17.25
C GLY A 129 1.29 -11.57 17.39
N GLU A 130 1.97 -11.64 18.52
CA GLU A 130 3.08 -10.75 18.90
C GLU A 130 4.23 -10.74 17.89
N ALA A 131 4.66 -11.91 17.40
CA ALA A 131 5.81 -12.00 16.48
C ALA A 131 5.56 -11.24 15.16
N ARG A 132 4.32 -11.22 14.69
CA ARG A 132 3.91 -10.42 13.53
C ARG A 132 3.93 -8.93 13.86
N VAL A 133 3.39 -8.54 15.02
CA VAL A 133 3.36 -7.16 15.49
C VAL A 133 4.77 -6.60 15.62
N LEU A 134 5.71 -7.36 16.19
CA LEU A 134 7.10 -6.93 16.30
C LEU A 134 7.76 -6.77 14.93
N ARG A 135 7.53 -7.70 14.00
CA ARG A 135 8.06 -7.62 12.63
C ARG A 135 7.52 -6.39 11.89
N THR A 136 6.23 -6.09 12.02
CA THR A 136 5.65 -4.90 11.38
C THR A 136 6.17 -3.62 12.01
N MET A 137 6.27 -3.56 13.34
CA MET A 137 6.90 -2.42 14.04
C MET A 137 8.34 -2.19 13.61
N GLN A 138 9.15 -3.26 13.53
CA GLN A 138 10.54 -3.18 13.09
C GLN A 138 10.66 -2.70 11.64
N ALA A 139 9.80 -3.20 10.75
CA ALA A 139 9.75 -2.73 9.36
C ALA A 139 9.38 -1.24 9.27
N LEU A 140 8.41 -0.78 10.08
CA LEU A 140 7.97 0.61 10.11
C LEU A 140 9.03 1.55 10.71
N ARG A 141 9.75 1.09 11.73
CA ARG A 141 10.90 1.81 12.28
C ARG A 141 12.00 1.98 11.23
N SER A 142 12.26 0.93 10.45
CA SER A 142 13.24 1.00 9.36
C SER A 142 12.81 1.98 8.25
N SER A 143 11.52 2.30 8.12
CA SER A 143 10.97 3.13 7.05
C SER A 143 10.77 4.60 7.40
N TRP A 144 11.49 5.14 8.39
CA TRP A 144 11.33 6.54 8.87
C TRP A 144 9.88 6.88 9.23
N ALA A 145 9.07 5.86 9.55
CA ALA A 145 7.66 6.04 9.83
C ALA A 145 7.45 6.45 11.29
N THR A 146 6.56 7.41 11.51
CA THR A 146 6.06 7.76 12.85
C THR A 146 4.86 6.89 13.18
N ILE A 147 5.01 6.03 14.20
CA ILE A 147 3.98 5.08 14.63
C ILE A 147 3.10 5.74 15.71
N HIS A 148 1.79 5.73 15.49
CA HIS A 148 0.77 6.20 16.42
C HIS A 148 -0.08 5.02 16.88
N PHE A 149 -0.17 4.83 18.19
CA PHE A 149 -0.96 3.76 18.79
C PHE A 149 -2.39 4.23 19.09
N THR A 150 -3.35 3.32 18.93
CA THR A 150 -4.71 3.52 19.45
C THR A 150 -4.74 3.23 20.96
N PRO A 151 -5.81 3.62 21.68
CA PRO A 151 -5.97 3.20 23.08
C PRO A 151 -5.90 1.69 23.27
N PHE A 152 -6.43 0.91 22.32
CA PHE A 152 -6.32 -0.54 22.30
C PHE A 152 -4.87 -1.01 22.09
N GLY A 153 -4.13 -0.37 21.18
CA GLY A 153 -2.71 -0.66 20.98
C GLY A 153 -1.85 -0.40 22.21
N HIS A 154 -2.14 0.69 22.93
CA HIS A 154 -1.48 1.01 24.19
C HIS A 154 -1.71 -0.08 25.24
N SER A 155 -2.96 -0.49 25.49
CA SER A 155 -3.25 -1.57 26.43
C SER A 155 -2.66 -2.90 25.98
N TYR A 156 -2.76 -3.23 24.69
CA TYR A 156 -2.21 -4.48 24.15
C TYR A 156 -0.70 -4.57 24.35
N VAL A 157 0.05 -3.50 24.05
CA VAL A 157 1.51 -3.48 24.20
C VAL A 157 1.91 -3.58 25.67
N GLN A 158 1.19 -2.88 26.55
CA GLN A 158 1.44 -2.95 27.99
C GLN A 158 1.15 -4.35 28.55
N ASP A 159 0.06 -4.99 28.13
CA ASP A 159 -0.36 -6.29 28.64
C ASP A 159 0.52 -7.45 28.12
N HIS A 160 0.94 -7.40 26.85
CA HIS A 160 1.68 -8.51 26.22
C HIS A 160 3.21 -8.34 26.30
N PHE A 161 3.73 -7.10 26.25
CA PHE A 161 5.18 -6.85 26.29
C PHE A 161 5.66 -6.24 27.61
N GLY A 162 4.76 -5.85 28.52
CA GLY A 162 5.12 -5.31 29.83
C GLY A 162 5.85 -3.95 29.77
N SER A 163 5.83 -3.28 28.63
CA SER A 163 6.58 -2.04 28.36
C SER A 163 5.68 -0.96 27.79
N ASN A 164 6.01 0.30 27.99
CA ASN A 164 5.33 1.36 27.26
C ASN A 164 5.66 1.31 25.77
N PRO A 165 4.72 1.64 24.86
CA PRO A 165 4.99 1.60 23.42
C PRO A 165 6.15 2.51 22.99
N THR A 166 6.38 3.62 23.69
CA THR A 166 7.56 4.48 23.46
C THR A 166 8.87 3.81 23.86
N GLU A 167 8.89 3.02 24.93
CA GLU A 167 10.05 2.26 25.39
C GLU A 167 10.31 1.06 24.48
N LEU A 168 9.25 0.37 24.06
CA LEU A 168 9.34 -0.74 23.11
C LEU A 168 9.89 -0.26 21.78
N LEU A 169 9.44 0.90 21.31
CA LEU A 169 10.03 1.50 20.12
C LEU A 169 11.49 1.86 20.35
N GLN A 170 11.90 2.42 21.48
CA GLN A 170 13.31 2.77 21.72
C GLN A 170 14.27 1.56 21.77
N THR A 171 13.79 0.40 22.21
CA THR A 171 14.61 -0.81 22.40
C THR A 171 14.82 -1.65 21.13
N MET A 172 14.00 -1.45 20.10
CA MET A 172 14.10 -2.14 18.80
C MET A 172 15.01 -1.44 17.79
#